data_AF-A0A536TU82-F1
#
_entry.id   AF-A0A536TU82-F1
#
_cell.length_a   1.000
_cell.length_b   1.000
_cell.length_c   1.000
_cell.angle_alpha   90.00
_cell.angle_beta   90.00
_cell.angle_gamma   90.00
#
_symmetry.space_group_name_H-M   'P 1'
#
loop_
_entity.id
_entity.type
_entity.pdbx_description
1 polymer ?
#
loop_
_entity_poly.entity_id
_entity_poly.type
_entity_poly.pdbx_seq_one_letter_code
_entity_poly.pdbx_strand_id
1 'polypeptide(L)'
;MDAPADAAFDTRIKTLESELRCLVCQNQTLADSNASLAEDLRREVRELALSGKSDNEIRAYLVARYGDFVLYDPPLKRTTWLLWIGPFALLAGGGMLWWTVLRRREHAGRSTQRTTDPDAEARGRALLDDSDEPPHTG
;
A
#
# COMPACT_ATOMS: atom_id res chain seq x y z
N MET A 1 -34.00 -33.90 23.02
CA MET A 1 -33.12 -32.75 22.74
C MET A 1 -31.83 -33.35 22.24
N ASP A 2 -31.84 -33.74 20.97
CA ASP A 2 -30.78 -34.48 20.31
C ASP A 2 -29.62 -33.52 20.05
N ALA A 3 -28.57 -33.63 20.86
CA ALA A 3 -27.26 -33.11 20.49
C ALA A 3 -26.89 -33.77 19.15
N PRO A 4 -26.49 -33.03 18.11
CA PRO A 4 -26.02 -33.65 16.87
C PRO A 4 -24.72 -34.39 17.19
N ALA A 5 -24.85 -35.68 17.48
CA ALA A 5 -23.77 -36.65 17.48
C ALA A 5 -23.42 -37.05 16.02
N ASP A 6 -23.47 -36.08 15.11
CA ASP A 6 -23.34 -36.29 13.67
C ASP A 6 -22.00 -35.74 13.18
N ALA A 7 -21.37 -36.48 12.27
CA ALA A 7 -20.10 -36.08 11.69
C ALA A 7 -20.17 -34.72 10.97
N ALA A 8 -21.37 -34.24 10.64
CA ALA A 8 -21.60 -32.95 9.99
C ALA A 8 -21.34 -31.77 10.93
N PHE A 9 -21.74 -31.87 12.20
CA PHE A 9 -21.49 -30.88 13.22
C PHE A 9 -19.99 -30.76 13.49
N ASP A 10 -19.30 -31.87 13.74
CA ASP A 10 -17.85 -31.85 13.97
C ASP A 10 -17.09 -31.34 12.73
N THR A 11 -17.55 -31.67 11.51
CA THR A 11 -16.97 -31.11 10.28
C THR A 11 -17.17 -29.60 10.20
N ARG A 12 -18.37 -29.09 10.48
CA ARG A 12 -18.68 -27.66 10.50
C ARG A 12 -17.80 -26.92 11.51
N ILE A 13 -17.69 -27.43 12.74
CA ILE A 13 -16.84 -26.83 13.78
C ILE A 13 -15.39 -26.81 13.33
N LYS A 14 -14.88 -27.92 12.78
CA LYS A 14 -13.50 -28.01 12.30
C LYS A 14 -13.22 -27.02 11.17
N THR A 15 -14.15 -26.83 10.23
CA THR A 15 -14.05 -25.81 9.19
C THR A 15 -13.98 -24.42 9.82
N LEU A 16 -14.87 -24.10 10.76
CA LEU A 16 -14.89 -22.81 11.44
C LEU A 16 -13.58 -22.54 12.20
N GLU A 17 -13.04 -23.53 12.92
CA GLU A 17 -11.76 -23.44 13.64
C GLU A 17 -10.56 -23.24 12.69
N SER A 18 -10.62 -23.77 11.47
CA SER A 18 -9.57 -23.61 10.46
C SER A 18 -9.52 -22.20 9.85
N GLU A 19 -10.66 -21.47 9.86
CA GLU A 19 -10.76 -20.08 9.41
C GLU A 19 -10.37 -19.08 10.50
N LEU A 20 -10.20 -19.54 11.74
CA LEU A 20 -9.82 -18.71 12.88
C LEU A 20 -8.31 -18.88 13.14
N ARG A 21 -7.62 -17.77 13.38
CA ARG A 21 -6.18 -17.75 13.72
C ARG A 21 -6.00 -17.88 15.22
N CYS A 22 -4.95 -18.60 15.64
CA CYS A 22 -4.51 -18.55 17.02
C CYS A 22 -3.81 -17.22 17.30
N LEU A 23 -4.34 -16.44 18.24
CA LEU A 23 -3.83 -15.11 18.62
C LEU A 23 -2.45 -15.14 19.32
N VAL A 24 -2.11 -16.27 19.93
CA VAL A 24 -0.88 -16.44 20.73
C VAL A 24 0.15 -17.32 20.04
N CYS A 25 -0.16 -17.83 18.86
CA CYS A 25 0.67 -18.80 18.15
C CYS A 25 1.30 -18.17 16.91
N GLN A 26 2.46 -18.69 16.50
CA GLN A 26 3.13 -18.21 15.30
C GLN A 26 2.46 -18.79 14.04
N ASN A 27 1.59 -18.01 13.41
CA ASN A 27 0.99 -18.29 12.10
C ASN A 27 0.25 -19.64 12.00
N GLN A 28 -0.52 -20.00 13.04
CA GLN A 28 -1.30 -21.23 13.10
C GLN A 28 -2.80 -20.95 13.21
N THR A 29 -3.62 -21.89 12.74
CA THR A 29 -5.07 -21.86 12.90
C THR A 29 -5.44 -22.30 14.32
N LEU A 30 -6.70 -22.06 14.70
CA LEU A 30 -7.26 -22.54 15.96
C LEU A 30 -7.38 -24.07 15.97
N ALA A 31 -7.66 -24.67 14.81
CA ALA A 31 -7.77 -26.12 14.62
C ALA A 31 -6.42 -26.84 14.84
N ASP A 32 -5.31 -26.25 14.38
CA ASP A 32 -3.99 -26.91 14.38
C ASP A 32 -3.14 -26.60 15.61
N SER A 33 -3.54 -25.64 16.45
CA SER A 33 -2.71 -25.18 17.56
C SER A 33 -3.08 -25.80 18.91
N ASN A 34 -2.04 -26.13 19.69
CA ASN A 34 -2.14 -26.67 21.05
C ASN A 34 -1.92 -25.60 22.14
N ALA A 35 -2.11 -24.33 21.83
CA ALA A 35 -2.08 -23.30 22.86
C ALA A 35 -3.31 -23.43 23.79
N SER A 36 -3.14 -23.16 25.08
CA SER A 36 -4.25 -23.15 26.04
C SER A 36 -5.39 -22.22 25.61
N LEU A 37 -5.04 -21.04 25.09
CA LEU A 37 -6.03 -20.10 24.54
C LEU A 37 -6.79 -20.69 23.34
N ALA A 38 -6.12 -21.48 22.49
CA ALA A 38 -6.76 -22.12 21.35
C ALA A 38 -7.76 -23.19 21.81
N GLU A 39 -7.43 -23.97 22.84
CA GLU A 39 -8.37 -24.91 23.46
C GLU A 39 -9.60 -24.22 24.07
N ASP A 40 -9.40 -23.12 24.79
CA ASP A 40 -10.50 -22.34 25.39
C ASP A 40 -11.46 -21.83 24.31
N LEU A 41 -10.93 -21.27 23.23
CA LEU A 41 -11.72 -20.76 22.11
C LEU A 41 -12.46 -21.86 21.35
N ARG A 42 -11.85 -23.03 21.14
CA ARG A 42 -12.53 -24.18 20.51
C ARG A 42 -13.73 -24.66 21.32
N ARG A 43 -13.58 -24.70 22.65
CA ARG A 43 -14.70 -25.03 23.55
C ARG A 43 -15.81 -23.98 23.46
N GLU A 44 -15.48 -22.70 23.51
CA GLU A 44 -16.44 -21.61 23.35
C GLU A 44 -17.18 -21.69 21.99
N VAL A 45 -16.45 -21.91 20.89
CA VAL A 45 -17.05 -22.07 19.55
C VAL A 45 -18.04 -23.24 19.52
N ARG A 46 -17.67 -24.38 20.11
CA ARG A 46 -18.55 -25.55 20.20
C ARG A 46 -19.80 -25.25 21.03
N GLU A 47 -19.67 -24.58 22.18
CA GLU A 47 -20.79 -24.18 23.03
C GLU A 47 -21.75 -23.22 22.30
N LEU A 48 -21.21 -22.22 21.61
CA LEU A 48 -21.99 -21.27 20.82
C LEU A 48 -22.71 -21.97 19.66
N ALA A 49 -22.07 -22.91 18.98
CA ALA A 49 -22.70 -23.67 17.91
C ALA A 49 -23.80 -24.61 18.44
N LEU A 50 -23.61 -25.23 19.60
CA LEU A 50 -24.63 -26.02 20.29
C LEU A 50 -25.81 -25.16 20.75
N SER A 51 -25.57 -23.87 21.05
CA SER A 51 -26.64 -22.90 21.36
C SER A 51 -27.46 -22.48 20.13
N GLY A 52 -27.18 -23.03 18.95
CA GLY A 52 -27.92 -22.76 17.71
C GLY A 52 -27.44 -21.54 16.94
N LYS A 53 -26.29 -20.95 17.29
CA LYS A 53 -25.73 -19.80 16.57
C LYS A 53 -25.17 -20.22 15.21
N SER A 54 -25.33 -19.35 14.23
CA SER A 54 -24.74 -19.46 12.91
C SER A 54 -23.23 -19.12 12.93
N ASP A 55 -22.49 -19.56 11.91
CA ASP A 55 -21.04 -19.31 11.82
C ASP A 55 -20.70 -17.82 11.79
N ASN A 56 -21.57 -17.00 11.18
CA ASN A 56 -21.41 -15.55 11.16
C ASN A 56 -21.59 -14.93 12.56
N GLU A 57 -22.55 -15.41 13.33
CA GLU A 57 -22.76 -14.94 14.70
C GLU A 57 -21.63 -15.36 15.63
N ILE A 58 -21.11 -16.58 15.45
CA ILE A 58 -19.94 -17.06 16.20
C ILE A 58 -18.72 -16.20 15.87
N ARG A 59 -18.43 -15.96 14.58
CA ARG A 59 -17.35 -15.06 14.15
C ARG A 59 -17.52 -13.66 14.71
N ALA A 60 -18.72 -13.09 14.63
CA ALA A 60 -19.00 -11.76 15.15
C ALA A 60 -18.80 -11.67 16.67
N TYR A 61 -19.22 -12.69 17.42
CA TYR A 61 -19.00 -12.77 18.86
C TYR A 61 -17.52 -12.83 19.21
N LEU A 62 -16.75 -13.66 18.50
CA LEU A 62 -15.30 -13.77 18.68
C LEU A 62 -14.59 -12.46 18.34
N VAL A 63 -14.95 -11.80 17.24
CA VAL A 63 -14.38 -10.48 16.88
C VAL A 63 -14.72 -9.42 17.93
N ALA A 64 -15.95 -9.41 18.44
CA ALA A 64 -16.37 -8.44 19.46
C ALA A 64 -15.57 -8.58 20.77
N ARG A 65 -15.13 -9.80 21.12
CA ARG A 65 -14.46 -10.08 22.38
C ARG A 65 -12.92 -10.13 22.27
N TYR A 66 -12.40 -10.60 21.15
CA TYR A 66 -10.97 -10.87 20.93
C TYR A 66 -10.34 -10.04 19.79
N GLY A 67 -11.14 -9.26 19.06
CA GLY A 67 -10.70 -8.35 18.01
C GLY A 67 -10.67 -8.95 16.61
N ASP A 68 -10.39 -8.12 15.60
CA ASP A 68 -10.41 -8.53 14.19
C ASP A 68 -9.33 -9.56 13.82
N PHE A 69 -8.27 -9.67 14.64
CA PHE A 69 -7.11 -10.54 14.41
C PHE A 69 -7.42 -12.04 14.60
N VAL A 70 -8.60 -12.37 15.12
CA VAL A 70 -9.06 -13.75 15.28
C VAL A 70 -9.45 -14.36 13.93
N LEU A 71 -9.97 -13.55 13.01
CA LEU A 71 -10.32 -14.03 11.68
C LEU A 71 -9.07 -14.13 10.81
N TYR A 72 -8.97 -15.21 10.03
CA TYR A 72 -7.88 -15.37 9.08
C TYR A 72 -7.91 -14.31 7.98
N ASP A 73 -9.11 -13.85 7.61
CA ASP A 73 -9.33 -12.78 6.65
C ASP A 73 -10.17 -11.66 7.32
N PRO A 74 -9.55 -10.66 7.95
CA PRO A 74 -10.29 -9.55 8.53
C PRO A 74 -10.97 -8.76 7.40
N PRO A 75 -12.26 -8.42 7.52
CA PRO A 75 -12.98 -7.73 6.45
C PRO A 75 -12.25 -6.43 6.08
N LEU A 76 -11.95 -6.25 4.79
CA LEU A 76 -11.22 -5.09 4.27
C LEU A 76 -11.88 -3.79 4.75
N LYS A 77 -11.32 -3.19 5.80
CA LYS A 77 -11.79 -1.92 6.33
C LYS A 77 -11.41 -0.81 5.35
N ARG A 78 -12.29 0.18 5.18
CA ARG A 78 -12.05 1.37 4.33
C ARG A 78 -10.76 2.11 4.72
N THR A 79 -10.31 1.97 5.96
CA THR A 79 -9.07 2.56 6.47
C THR A 79 -7.82 1.98 5.80
N THR A 80 -7.82 0.69 5.44
CA THR A 80 -6.68 0.07 4.76
C THR A 80 -6.53 0.60 3.34
N TRP A 81 -7.61 1.03 2.70
CA TRP A 81 -7.59 1.58 1.34
C TRP A 81 -6.65 2.78 1.18
N LEU A 82 -6.51 3.62 2.20
CA LEU A 82 -5.59 4.75 2.18
C LEU A 82 -4.12 4.31 2.18
N LEU A 83 -3.80 3.24 2.92
CA LEU A 83 -2.48 2.60 2.90
C LEU A 83 -2.15 1.98 1.54
N TRP A 84 -3.15 1.44 0.84
CA TRP A 84 -2.96 0.88 -0.51
C TRP A 84 -2.90 1.96 -1.60
N ILE A 85 -3.71 3.02 -1.52
CA ILE A 85 -3.73 4.10 -2.52
C ILE A 85 -2.56 5.07 -2.35
N GLY A 86 -2.09 5.29 -1.12
CA GLY A 86 -1.01 6.22 -0.80
C GLY A 86 0.24 6.06 -1.69
N PRO A 87 0.82 4.86 -1.82
CA PRO A 87 1.97 4.62 -2.70
C PRO A 87 1.71 4.98 -4.17
N PHE A 88 0.55 4.60 -4.72
CA PHE A 88 0.20 4.92 -6.11
C PHE A 88 -0.06 6.41 -6.32
N ALA A 89 -0.69 7.08 -5.36
CA ALA A 89 -0.92 8.51 -5.40
C ALA A 89 0.41 9.30 -5.36
N LEU A 90 1.37 8.87 -4.54
CA LEU A 90 2.71 9.44 -4.50
C LEU A 90 3.47 9.23 -5.80
N LEU A 91 3.44 8.02 -6.37
CA LEU A 91 4.08 7.73 -7.65
C LEU A 91 3.46 8.55 -8.80
N ALA A 92 2.13 8.63 -8.85
CA ALA A 92 1.43 9.44 -9.85
C ALA A 92 1.77 10.94 -9.70
N GLY A 93 1.74 11.47 -8.48
CA GLY A 93 2.09 12.86 -8.20
C GLY A 93 3.55 13.19 -8.54
N GLY A 94 4.49 12.34 -8.11
CA GLY A 94 5.91 12.48 -8.41
C GLY A 94 6.21 12.37 -9.91
N GLY A 95 5.62 11.39 -10.59
CA GLY A 95 5.76 11.22 -12.04
C GLY A 95 5.19 12.39 -12.83
N MET A 96 4.03 12.92 -12.42
CA MET A 96 3.42 14.09 -13.05
C MET A 96 4.29 15.34 -12.87
N LEU A 97 4.81 15.57 -11.66
CA LEU A 97 5.73 16.68 -11.39
C LEU A 97 7.00 16.57 -12.25
N TRP A 98 7.64 15.41 -12.25
CA TRP A 98 8.83 15.13 -13.04
C TRP A 98 8.61 15.40 -14.54
N TRP A 99 7.50 14.90 -15.09
CA TRP A 99 7.11 15.11 -16.49
C TRP A 99 6.90 16.59 -16.82
N THR A 100 6.22 17.35 -15.94
CA THR A 100 5.99 18.79 -16.17
C THR A 100 7.28 19.60 -16.14
N VAL A 101 8.23 19.25 -15.27
CA VAL A 101 9.55 19.92 -15.19
C VAL A 101 10.37 19.65 -16.46
N LEU A 102 10.40 18.41 -16.94
CA LEU A 102 11.08 18.06 -18.19
C LEU A 102 10.51 18.85 -19.38
N ARG A 103 9.18 18.86 -19.54
CA ARG A 103 8.55 19.64 -20.62
C ARG A 103 8.83 21.14 -20.52
N ARG A 104 8.85 21.72 -19.32
CA ARG A 104 9.20 23.15 -19.15
C ARG A 104 10.63 23.46 -19.57
N ARG A 105 11.58 22.53 -19.37
CA ARG A 105 12.97 22.70 -19.82
C ARG A 105 13.11 22.74 -21.35
N GLU A 106 12.33 21.94 -22.07
CA GLU A 106 12.29 21.97 -23.54
C GLU A 106 11.75 23.31 -24.08
N HIS A 107 10.79 23.93 -23.36
CA HIS A 107 10.29 25.25 -23.72
C HIS A 107 11.28 26.38 -23.41
N ALA A 108 12.05 26.29 -22.31
CA ALA A 108 13.08 27.26 -21.96
C ALA A 108 14.34 27.17 -22.85
N GLY A 109 14.62 26.01 -23.47
CA GLY A 109 15.71 25.86 -24.44
C GLY A 109 15.52 26.64 -25.74
N ARG A 110 14.27 26.95 -26.12
CA ARG A 110 13.97 27.71 -27.36
C ARG A 110 14.20 29.21 -27.23
N SER A 111 14.26 29.78 -26.02
CA SER A 111 14.59 31.21 -25.84
C SER A 111 16.08 31.50 -26.01
N THR A 112 16.95 30.53 -25.71
CA THR A 112 18.42 30.68 -25.84
C THR A 112 18.89 30.69 -27.29
N GLN A 113 18.09 30.18 -28.24
CA GLN A 113 18.48 30.20 -29.66
C GLN A 113 18.28 31.57 -30.34
N ARG A 114 17.61 32.52 -29.68
CA ARG A 114 17.45 33.89 -30.21
C ARG A 114 18.68 34.78 -29.96
N THR A 115 19.63 34.37 -29.11
CA THR A 115 20.83 35.15 -28.80
C THR A 115 22.03 34.87 -29.70
N THR A 116 22.00 33.83 -30.54
CA THR A 116 23.00 33.64 -31.61
C THR A 116 22.51 34.33 -32.88
N ASP A 117 22.37 35.65 -32.80
CA ASP A 117 22.20 36.48 -33.99
C ASP A 117 23.57 36.60 -34.67
N PRO A 118 23.76 36.13 -35.91
CA PRO A 118 25.04 36.23 -36.62
C PRO A 118 25.57 37.67 -36.71
N ASP A 119 24.69 38.68 -36.62
CA ASP A 119 25.09 40.09 -36.56
C ASP A 119 25.80 40.48 -35.24
N ALA A 120 25.51 39.79 -34.13
CA ALA A 120 26.15 40.05 -32.85
C ALA A 120 27.61 39.58 -32.82
N GLU A 121 27.92 38.47 -33.50
CA GLU A 121 29.28 37.93 -33.59
C GLU A 121 30.18 38.79 -34.50
N ALA A 122 29.64 39.30 -35.61
CA ALA A 122 30.36 40.19 -36.51
C ALA A 122 30.76 41.51 -35.84
N ARG A 123 29.87 42.09 -35.03
CA ARG A 123 30.16 43.32 -34.25
C ARG A 123 31.20 43.08 -33.16
N GLY A 124 31.14 41.94 -32.48
CA GLY A 124 32.12 41.56 -31.47
C GLY A 124 33.51 41.41 -32.05
N ARG A 125 33.63 40.81 -33.25
CA ARG A 125 34.92 40.64 -33.92
C ARG A 125 35.52 41.98 -34.38
N ALA A 126 34.70 42.90 -34.88
CA ALA A 126 35.16 44.24 -35.29
C ALA A 126 35.71 45.07 -34.12
N LEU A 127 35.12 44.94 -32.92
CA LEU A 127 35.59 45.64 -31.71
C LEU A 127 36.92 45.10 -31.17
N LEU A 128 37.19 43.82 -31.35
CA LEU A 128 38.46 43.20 -30.94
C LEU A 128 39.60 43.60 -31.87
N ASP A 129 39.32 43.65 -33.18
CA ASP A 129 40.29 44.07 -34.21
C ASP A 129 40.72 45.53 -34.01
N ASP A 130 39.79 46.43 -33.69
CA ASP A 130 40.08 47.84 -33.36
C ASP A 130 40.90 48.00 -32.06
N SER A 131 40.81 47.03 -31.15
CA SER A 131 41.56 47.05 -29.88
C SER A 131 42.98 46.48 -30.00
N ASP A 132 43.26 45.70 -31.05
CA ASP A 132 44.56 45.05 -31.29
C ASP A 132 45.49 45.87 -32.20
N GLU A 133 45.04 47.01 -32.76
CA GLU A 133 45.90 47.95 -33.50
C GLU A 133 46.86 48.67 -32.52
N PRO A 134 48.18 48.39 -32.53
CA PRO A 134 49.12 49.02 -31.62
C PRO A 134 49.30 50.50 -31.98
N PRO A 135 49.52 51.40 -30.99
CA PRO A 135 49.67 52.82 -31.27
C PRO A 135 50.87 53.07 -32.19
N HIS A 136 50.61 53.64 -33.36
CA HIS A 136 51.62 54.15 -34.28
C HIS A 136 52.38 55.30 -33.62
N THR A 137 53.56 55.01 -33.08
CA THR A 137 54.58 56.03 -32.77
C THR A 137 55.28 56.43 -34.07
N GLY A 138 55.09 57.69 -34.46
CA GLY A 138 55.68 58.32 -35.66
C GLY A 138 57.18 58.59 -35.59
#